data_AF-A0A7T5EIC2-F1
#
_entry.id   AF-A0A7T5EIC2-F1
#
_cell.length_a   1.000
_cell.length_b   1.000
_cell.length_c   1.000
_cell.angle_alpha   90.00
_cell.angle_beta   90.00
_cell.angle_gamma   90.00
#
_symmetry.space_group_name_H-M   'P 1'
#
loop_
_entity.id
_entity.type
_entity.pdbx_description
1 polymer ?
#
loop_
_entity_poly.entity_id
_entity_poly.type
_entity_poly.pdbx_seq_one_letter_code
_entity_poly.pdbx_strand_id
1 'polypeptide(L)'
;MDEQKETRIFYKTYVDAIHSGLIADMGAERWQTLCVLAAYMDENGECYPSMESIAARLGITRESASRRVSRLVKYRWNGKPIVSVRRRREPGPGTWANNVYTIAPESELQFGNKERNSS
;
A
#
# COMPACT_ATOMS: atom_id res chain seq x y z
N MET A 1 20.62 -22.50 16.90
CA MET A 1 19.37 -21.79 17.24
C MET A 1 19.21 -20.75 16.15
N ASP A 2 18.45 -21.08 15.11
CA ASP A 2 18.28 -20.21 13.95
C ASP A 2 17.54 -18.94 14.37
N GLU A 3 18.23 -17.82 14.27
CA GLU A 3 17.68 -16.49 14.44
C GLU A 3 16.71 -16.27 13.27
N GLN A 4 15.42 -16.47 13.50
CA GLN A 4 14.39 -16.08 12.53
C GLN A 4 14.48 -14.56 12.34
N LYS A 5 15.25 -14.14 11.33
CA LYS A 5 15.37 -12.74 10.93
C LYS A 5 13.98 -12.21 10.63
N GLU A 6 13.42 -11.41 11.54
CA GLU A 6 12.23 -10.62 11.25
C GLU A 6 12.50 -9.78 10.01
N THR A 7 11.72 -10.00 8.95
CA THR A 7 11.69 -9.13 7.79
C THR A 7 11.22 -7.75 8.23
N ARG A 8 12.16 -6.81 8.43
CA ARG A 8 11.86 -5.41 8.74
C ARG A 8 11.73 -4.65 7.43
N ILE A 9 10.48 -4.40 7.01
CA ILE A 9 10.17 -3.53 5.88
C ILE A 9 10.40 -2.08 6.31
N PHE A 10 11.30 -1.37 5.62
CA PHE A 10 11.56 0.04 5.89
C PHE A 10 10.73 0.91 4.94
N TYR A 11 10.00 1.87 5.51
CA TYR A 11 9.33 2.93 4.77
C TYR A 11 10.37 3.96 4.33
N LYS A 12 10.64 4.06 3.02
CA LYS A 12 11.49 5.10 2.43
C LYS A 12 10.60 6.03 1.61
N THR A 13 10.53 7.27 2.05
CA THR A 13 9.79 8.32 1.37
C THR A 13 10.72 9.42 0.94
N TYR A 14 10.41 10.06 -0.17
CA TYR A 14 11.14 11.27 -0.55
C TYR A 14 10.66 12.38 0.37
N VAL A 15 11.62 12.92 1.11
CA VAL A 15 11.40 14.01 2.08
C VAL A 15 10.77 15.23 1.40
N ASP A 16 11.05 15.44 0.13
CA ASP A 16 10.50 16.52 -0.70
C ASP A 16 8.98 16.36 -0.97
N ALA A 17 8.47 15.14 -1.14
CA ALA A 17 7.03 14.90 -1.24
C ALA A 17 6.30 15.28 0.07
N ILE A 18 6.93 15.02 1.22
CA ILE A 18 6.38 15.41 2.53
C ILE A 18 6.42 16.93 2.69
N HIS A 19 7.53 17.59 2.35
CA HIS A 19 7.64 19.05 2.43
C HIS A 19 6.75 19.78 1.42
N SER A 20 6.45 19.17 0.27
CA SER A 20 5.57 19.75 -0.75
C SER A 20 4.07 19.66 -0.41
N GLY A 21 3.71 19.10 0.75
CA GLY A 21 2.34 19.12 1.26
C GLY A 21 1.50 17.88 0.94
N LEU A 22 2.10 16.83 0.36
CA LEU A 22 1.41 15.58 0.01
C LEU A 22 0.62 15.01 1.19
N ILE A 23 1.25 14.93 2.37
CA ILE A 23 0.62 14.32 3.54
C ILE A 23 -0.59 15.13 4.02
N ALA A 24 -0.49 16.47 3.98
CA ALA A 24 -1.57 17.37 4.35
C ALA A 24 -2.76 17.25 3.39
N ASP A 25 -2.50 17.21 2.08
CA ASP A 25 -3.52 17.09 1.03
C ASP A 25 -4.17 15.68 1.01
N MET A 26 -3.36 14.64 1.16
CA MET A 26 -3.82 13.26 1.23
C MET A 26 -4.73 13.03 2.44
N GLY A 27 -4.38 13.64 3.58
CA GLY A 27 -5.10 13.54 4.84
C GLY A 27 -4.88 12.21 5.57
N ALA A 28 -5.09 12.24 6.89
CA ALA A 28 -4.73 11.15 7.80
C ALA A 28 -5.39 9.80 7.45
N GLU A 29 -6.65 9.80 7.01
CA GLU A 29 -7.38 8.57 6.66
C GLU A 29 -6.74 7.85 5.47
N ARG A 30 -6.41 8.58 4.40
CA ARG A 30 -5.81 7.99 3.21
C ARG A 30 -4.36 7.60 3.48
N TRP A 31 -3.63 8.42 4.24
CA TRP A 31 -2.28 8.11 4.69
C TRP A 31 -2.22 6.79 5.48
N GLN A 32 -3.07 6.65 6.49
CA GLN A 32 -3.18 5.42 7.29
C GLN A 32 -3.51 4.21 6.42
N THR A 33 -4.44 4.36 5.47
CA THR A 33 -4.83 3.29 4.54
C THR A 33 -3.68 2.89 3.62
N LEU A 34 -2.91 3.86 3.14
CA LEU A 34 -1.74 3.64 2.29
C LEU A 34 -0.65 2.86 3.03
N CYS A 35 -0.35 3.23 4.27
CA CYS A 35 0.59 2.48 5.12
C CYS A 35 0.16 1.02 5.30
N VAL A 36 -1.14 0.77 5.50
CA VAL A 36 -1.66 -0.60 5.63
C VAL A 36 -1.52 -1.37 4.33
N LEU A 37 -1.84 -0.79 3.17
CA LEU A 37 -1.64 -1.46 1.88
C LEU A 37 -0.17 -1.80 1.65
N ALA A 38 0.71 -0.85 1.94
CA ALA A 38 2.15 -1.01 1.75
C ALA A 38 2.77 -2.12 2.60
N ALA A 39 2.16 -2.47 3.73
CA ALA A 39 2.59 -3.61 4.53
C ALA A 39 2.41 -4.97 3.82
N TYR A 40 1.63 -5.01 2.73
CA TYR A 40 1.41 -6.19 1.88
C TYR A 40 2.13 -6.07 0.54
N MET A 41 3.01 -5.07 0.38
CA MET A 41 3.68 -4.76 -0.87
C MET A 41 4.84 -5.73 -1.13
N ASP A 42 4.92 -6.22 -2.36
CA ASP A 42 6.08 -6.95 -2.86
C ASP A 42 7.17 -6.01 -3.40
N GLU A 43 8.22 -6.58 -3.99
CA GLU A 43 9.32 -5.84 -4.62
C GLU A 43 8.90 -5.02 -5.86
N ASN A 44 7.75 -5.34 -6.46
CA ASN A 44 7.22 -4.67 -7.65
C ASN A 44 6.24 -3.53 -7.32
N GLY A 45 5.98 -3.29 -6.04
CA GLY A 45 4.98 -2.31 -5.62
C GLY A 45 3.54 -2.84 -5.62
N GLU A 46 3.36 -4.15 -5.83
CA GLU A 46 2.06 -4.82 -5.82
C GLU A 46 1.69 -5.29 -4.42
N CYS A 47 0.48 -4.95 -4.00
CA CYS A 47 -0.06 -5.25 -2.68
C CYS A 47 -1.20 -6.26 -2.82
N TYR A 48 -1.15 -7.32 -2.01
CA TYR A 48 -2.11 -8.43 -2.06
C TYR A 48 -2.96 -8.63 -0.77
N PRO A 49 -3.50 -7.57 -0.14
CA PRO A 49 -4.33 -7.76 1.05
C PRO A 49 -5.77 -8.17 0.70
N SER A 50 -6.38 -8.98 1.57
CA SER A 50 -7.84 -9.14 1.60
C SER A 50 -8.50 -7.93 2.27
N MET A 51 -9.78 -7.67 1.98
CA MET A 51 -10.50 -6.58 2.63
C MET A 51 -10.68 -6.81 4.14
N GLU A 52 -10.81 -8.06 4.60
CA GLU A 52 -10.79 -8.37 6.04
C GLU A 52 -9.45 -8.01 6.68
N SER A 53 -8.35 -8.30 5.99
CA SER A 53 -7.00 -7.99 6.49
C SER A 53 -6.80 -6.48 6.64
N ILE A 54 -7.23 -5.70 5.64
CA ILE A 54 -7.20 -4.23 5.70
C ILE A 54 -8.05 -3.73 6.88
N ALA A 55 -9.27 -4.24 7.01
CA ALA A 55 -10.20 -3.85 8.08
C ALA A 55 -9.63 -4.13 9.47
N ALA A 56 -9.07 -5.34 9.67
CA ALA A 56 -8.44 -5.74 10.92
C ALA A 56 -7.25 -4.85 11.29
N ARG A 57 -6.39 -4.51 10.33
CA ARG A 57 -5.22 -3.64 10.56
C ARG A 57 -5.57 -2.17 10.76
N LEU A 58 -6.65 -1.70 10.14
CA LEU A 58 -7.17 -0.35 10.38
C LEU A 58 -8.01 -0.25 11.66
N GLY A 59 -8.42 -1.38 12.26
CA GLY A 59 -9.30 -1.41 13.42
C GLY A 59 -10.72 -0.93 13.11
N ILE A 60 -11.23 -1.21 11.90
CA ILE A 60 -12.53 -0.73 11.42
C ILE A 60 -13.33 -1.86 10.76
N THR A 61 -14.62 -1.62 10.51
CA THR A 61 -15.50 -2.51 9.75
C THR A 61 -15.02 -2.71 8.31
N ARG A 62 -15.31 -3.87 7.70
CA ARG A 62 -15.02 -4.17 6.30
C ARG A 62 -15.57 -3.12 5.33
N GLU A 63 -16.79 -2.64 5.56
CA GLU A 63 -17.46 -1.64 4.72
C GLU A 63 -16.71 -0.31 4.74
N SER A 64 -16.25 0.12 5.93
CA SER A 64 -15.43 1.32 6.09
C SER A 64 -14.06 1.17 5.45
N ALA A 65 -13.41 0.00 5.57
CA ALA A 65 -12.17 -0.29 4.85
C ALA A 65 -12.36 -0.19 3.33
N SER A 66 -13.42 -0.79 2.79
CA SER A 66 -13.75 -0.70 1.36
C SER A 66 -13.95 0.74 0.88
N ARG A 67 -14.65 1.57 1.66
CA ARG A 67 -14.82 3.01 1.38
C ARG A 67 -13.49 3.76 1.40
N ARG A 68 -12.63 3.51 2.40
CA ARG A 68 -11.31 4.13 2.51
C ARG A 68 -10.39 3.78 1.35
N VAL A 69 -10.30 2.49 1.01
CA VAL A 69 -9.53 2.01 -0.15
C VAL A 69 -10.04 2.65 -1.43
N SER A 70 -11.37 2.73 -1.61
CA SER A 70 -11.97 3.38 -2.78
C SER A 70 -11.62 4.87 -2.88
N ARG A 71 -11.55 5.58 -1.75
CA ARG A 71 -11.11 6.99 -1.69
C ARG A 71 -9.63 7.13 -2.01
N LEU A 72 -8.79 6.21 -1.52
CA LEU A 72 -7.35 6.20 -1.78
C LEU A 72 -7.04 5.92 -3.26
N VAL A 73 -7.70 4.95 -3.89
CA VAL A 73 -7.54 4.64 -5.32
C VAL A 73 -7.96 5.82 -6.22
N LYS A 74 -8.93 6.63 -5.78
CA LYS A 74 -9.36 7.84 -6.51
C LYS A 74 -8.48 9.05 -6.25
N TYR A 75 -7.66 9.03 -5.21
CA TYR A 75 -6.79 10.14 -4.85
C TYR A 75 -5.72 10.38 -5.93
N ARG A 76 -5.43 11.66 -6.18
CA ARG A 76 -4.43 12.10 -7.16
C ARG A 76 -3.55 13.14 -6.52
N TRP A 77 -2.24 12.98 -6.64
CA TRP A 77 -1.26 14.00 -6.30
C TRP A 77 -0.68 14.55 -7.59
N ASN A 78 -0.71 15.86 -7.79
CA ASN A 78 -0.26 16.50 -9.04
C ASN A 78 -0.84 15.84 -10.31
N GLY A 79 -2.14 15.47 -10.25
CA GLY A 79 -2.85 14.80 -11.34
C GLY A 79 -2.54 13.30 -11.51
N LYS A 80 -1.60 12.74 -10.75
CA LYS A 80 -1.17 11.33 -10.87
C LYS A 80 -1.77 10.44 -9.78
N PRO A 81 -2.18 9.20 -10.10
CA PRO A 81 -2.62 8.22 -9.10
C PRO A 81 -1.45 7.79 -8.21
N ILE A 82 -1.67 7.78 -6.89
CA ILE A 82 -0.73 7.19 -5.93
C ILE A 82 -0.96 5.68 -5.80
N VAL A 83 -2.23 5.25 -5.87
CA VAL A 83 -2.61 3.83 -5.86
C VAL A 83 -3.50 3.55 -7.06
N SER A 84 -3.20 2.46 -7.76
CA SER A 84 -4.07 1.88 -8.78
C SER A 84 -4.58 0.52 -8.34
N VAL A 85 -5.70 0.08 -8.90
CA VAL A 85 -6.26 -1.24 -8.62
C VAL A 85 -6.48 -1.97 -9.93
N ARG A 86 -6.08 -3.24 -9.98
CA ARG A 86 -6.36 -4.16 -11.07
C ARG A 86 -7.08 -5.37 -10.50
N ARG A 87 -8.11 -5.82 -11.22
CA ARG A 87 -8.74 -7.11 -10.91
C ARG A 87 -7.86 -8.20 -11.50
N ARG A 88 -7.34 -9.09 -10.66
CA ARG A 88 -6.67 -10.30 -11.14
C ARG A 88 -7.72 -11.17 -11.83
N ARG A 89 -7.58 -11.39 -13.13
CA ARG A 89 -8.38 -12.41 -13.84
C ARG A 89 -7.75 -13.76 -13.52
N GLU A 90 -8.54 -14.65 -12.94
CA GLU A 90 -8.11 -16.04 -12.78
C GLU A 90 -8.65 -16.90 -13.94
N PRO A 91 -7.84 -17.86 -14.43
CA PRO A 91 -8.28 -18.81 -15.44
C PRO A 91 -9.08 -19.92 -14.77
N GLY A 92 -10.38 -19.72 -14.55
CA GLY A 92 -11.24 -20.79 -14.05
C GLY A 92 -12.68 -20.36 -13.70
N PRO A 93 -13.69 -21.20 -13.95
CA PRO A 93 -15.04 -20.99 -13.42
C PRO A 93 -15.04 -21.25 -11.90
N GLY A 94 -15.37 -20.22 -11.10
CA GLY A 94 -15.71 -20.39 -9.68
C GLY A 94 -14.79 -19.72 -8.65
N THR A 95 -13.66 -19.12 -9.05
CA THR A 95 -12.77 -18.43 -8.11
C THR A 95 -13.03 -16.92 -8.10
N TRP A 96 -13.07 -16.34 -6.91
CA TRP A 96 -13.27 -14.90 -6.72
C TRP A 96 -12.01 -14.13 -7.14
N ALA A 97 -12.14 -13.23 -8.11
CA ALA A 97 -11.06 -12.37 -8.56
C ALA A 97 -10.56 -11.46 -7.42
N ASN A 98 -9.32 -11.68 -6.98
CA ASN A 98 -8.69 -10.81 -5.99
C ASN A 98 -8.26 -9.48 -6.62
N ASN A 99 -8.44 -8.38 -5.88
CA ASN A 99 -7.91 -7.08 -6.27
C ASN A 99 -6.41 -7.06 -5.97
N VAL A 100 -5.63 -6.62 -6.94
CA VAL A 100 -4.22 -6.27 -6.77
C VAL A 100 -4.13 -4.76 -6.75
N TYR A 101 -3.56 -4.20 -5.68
CA TYR A 101 -3.34 -2.77 -5.55
C TYR A 101 -1.89 -2.47 -5.87
N THR A 102 -1.61 -1.45 -6.67
CA THR A 102 -0.23 -1.07 -7.00
C THR A 102 0.03 0.34 -6.49
N ILE A 103 1.04 0.49 -5.64
CA ILE A 103 1.54 1.80 -5.22
C ILE A 103 2.47 2.31 -6.31
N ALA A 104 2.17 3.48 -6.86
CA ALA A 104 2.89 4.04 -7.99
C ALA A 104 4.36 4.35 -7.61
N PRO A 105 5.36 4.05 -8.44
CA PRO A 105 6.75 4.46 -8.18
C PRO A 105 6.88 5.98 -8.06
N GLU A 106 6.08 6.74 -8.82
CA GLU A 106 6.00 8.20 -8.79
C GLU A 106 5.27 8.74 -7.55
N SER A 107 4.72 7.85 -6.72
CA SER A 107 4.26 8.27 -5.39
C SER A 107 5.41 8.74 -4.51
N GLU A 108 6.66 8.50 -4.91
CA GLU A 108 7.83 8.79 -4.09
C GLU A 108 7.74 8.05 -2.72
N LEU A 109 7.06 6.90 -2.73
CA LEU A 109 6.95 6.00 -1.59
C LEU A 109 7.53 4.67 -2.03
N GLN A 110 8.73 4.37 -1.55
CA GLN A 110 9.38 3.09 -1.73
C GLN A 110 9.32 2.33 -0.41
N PHE A 111 8.79 1.11 -0.46
CA PHE A 111 8.93 0.16 0.64
C PHE A 111 9.92 -0.90 0.17
N GLY A 112 10.92 -1.20 0.99
CA GLY A 112 12.00 -2.10 0.58
C GLY A 112 12.67 -2.81 1.75
N ASN A 113 13.32 -3.93 1.43
CA ASN A 113 14.21 -4.64 2.34
C ASN A 113 15.56 -3.91 2.39
N LYS A 114 16.09 -3.71 3.60
CA LYS A 114 17.41 -3.11 3.78
C LYS A 114 18.48 -4.12 3.41
N GLU A 115 19.15 -3.95 2.26
CA GLU A 115 20.44 -4.59 2.06
C GLU A 115 21.47 -3.94 3.00
N ARG A 116 22.23 -4.79 3.70
CA ARG A 116 23.29 -4.36 4.61
C ARG A 116 24.42 -3.75 3.79
N ASN A 117 24.57 -2.43 3.81
CA ASN A 117 25.88 -1.83 3.55
C ASN A 117 26.83 -2.36 4.62
N SER A 118 27.72 -3.25 4.19
CA SER A 118 28.84 -3.72 4.99
C SER A 118 29.93 -2.65 4.88
N SER A 119 30.19 -1.95 5.98
CA SER A 119 31.46 -1.26 6.23
C SER A 119 32.20 -2.04 7.31
#